data_AF-K1TE28-F1
#
_entry.id   AF-K1TE28-F1
#
_cell.length_a   1.000
_cell.length_b   1.000
_cell.length_c   1.000
_cell.angle_alpha   90.00
_cell.angle_beta   90.00
_cell.angle_gamma   90.00
#
_symmetry.space_group_name_H-M   'P 1'
#
loop_
_entity.id
_entity.type
_entity.pdbx_description
1 polymer ?
#
loop_
_entity_poly.entity_id
_entity_poly.type
_entity_poly.pdbx_seq_one_letter_code
_entity_poly.pdbx_strand_id
1 'polypeptide(L)'
;YLKKGYSEEWIHQRLLAIRIRNELTDEWKKRGVQKGKEYAILTDEISRAWSGMTTGQYKRLKGLTKENLRDNMTDLELVLTMLAEASTTDISKTAKPQTFEENKQVAKRGGKVAGIARQALEAETGKPVITEKNAFDFQQLVTDIVEDAAELPEQSAEKKEK
;
A
#
# COMPACT_ATOMS: atom_id res chain seq x y z
N TYR A 1 8.25 9.74 12.30
CA TYR A 1 7.32 10.44 11.41
C TYR A 1 6.79 11.74 12.03
N LEU A 2 6.39 11.77 13.30
CA LEU A 2 5.97 13.01 14.00
C LEU A 2 6.93 14.19 13.80
N LYS A 3 8.24 14.01 14.05
CA LYS A 3 9.27 15.05 13.84
C LYS A 3 9.40 15.56 12.39
N LYS A 4 8.79 14.87 11.42
CA LYS A 4 8.78 15.23 9.99
C LYS A 4 7.46 15.88 9.55
N GLY A 5 6.54 16.16 10.48
CA GLY A 5 5.29 16.88 10.20
C GLY A 5 4.12 16.04 9.65
N TYR A 6 4.20 14.70 9.71
CA TYR A 6 3.10 13.84 9.26
C TYR A 6 1.95 13.83 10.28
N SER A 7 0.71 13.74 9.78
CA SER A 7 -0.50 13.61 10.62
C SER A 7 -0.49 12.30 11.42
N GLU A 8 -1.13 12.29 12.59
CA GLU A 8 -1.20 11.10 13.45
C GLU A 8 -1.85 9.91 12.74
N GLU A 9 -2.90 10.15 11.95
CA GLU A 9 -3.59 9.13 11.17
C GLU A 9 -2.65 8.45 10.17
N TRP A 10 -1.91 9.24 9.39
CA TRP A 10 -0.91 8.73 8.44
C TRP A 10 0.15 7.89 9.17
N ILE A 11 0.57 8.33 10.36
CA ILE A 11 1.55 7.64 11.18
C ILE A 11 1.01 6.30 11.68
N HIS A 12 -0.23 6.26 12.18
CA HIS A 12 -0.87 5.04 12.65
C HIS A 12 -0.99 4.00 11.53
N GLN A 13 -1.45 4.41 10.35
CA GLN A 13 -1.49 3.54 9.17
C GLN A 13 -0.10 2.98 8.83
N ARG A 14 0.94 3.81 8.89
CA ARG A 14 2.32 3.38 8.56
C ARG A 14 2.91 2.44 9.61
N LEU A 15 2.64 2.68 10.90
CA LEU A 15 3.04 1.77 11.99
C LEU A 15 2.37 0.41 11.86
N LEU A 16 1.08 0.37 11.50
CA LEU A 16 0.36 -0.88 11.28
C LEU A 16 0.92 -1.64 10.08
N ALA A 17 1.20 -0.96 8.96
CA ALA A 17 1.82 -1.57 7.80
C ALA A 17 3.22 -2.14 8.11
N ILE A 18 4.03 -1.45 8.92
CA ILE A 18 5.34 -1.93 9.38
C ILE A 18 5.17 -3.19 10.23
N ARG A 19 4.21 -3.21 11.15
CA ARG A 19 3.94 -4.39 12.00
C ARG A 19 3.60 -5.61 11.14
N ILE A 20 2.66 -5.49 10.20
CA ILE A 20 2.26 -6.60 9.33
C ILE A 20 3.45 -7.13 8.51
N ARG A 21 4.27 -6.21 7.97
CA ARG A 21 5.49 -6.60 7.25
C ARG A 21 6.47 -7.35 8.14
N ASN A 22 6.67 -6.90 9.38
CA ASN A 22 7.56 -7.57 10.32
C ASN A 22 7.08 -8.98 10.61
N GLU A 23 5.78 -9.17 10.84
CA GLU A 23 5.17 -10.49 11.05
C GLU A 23 5.40 -11.43 9.86
N LEU A 24 5.26 -10.94 8.62
CA LEU A 24 5.59 -11.70 7.41
C LEU A 24 7.07 -12.09 7.36
N THR A 25 7.97 -11.15 7.60
CA THR A 25 9.41 -11.42 7.54
C THR A 25 9.88 -12.34 8.66
N ASP A 26 9.25 -12.29 9.84
CA ASP A 26 9.52 -13.22 10.92
C ASP A 26 9.06 -14.63 10.58
N GLU A 27 7.91 -14.77 9.92
CA GLU A 27 7.44 -16.05 9.39
C GLU A 27 8.40 -16.60 8.33
N TRP A 28 8.85 -15.79 7.37
CA TRP A 28 9.87 -16.21 6.41
C TRP A 28 11.18 -16.65 7.07
N LYS A 29 11.64 -15.92 8.08
CA LYS A 29 12.81 -16.32 8.87
C LYS A 29 12.59 -17.69 9.53
N LYS A 30 11.40 -17.93 10.09
CA LYS A 30 11.04 -19.25 10.68
C LYS A 30 11.00 -20.37 9.64
N ARG A 31 10.67 -20.06 8.38
CA ARG A 31 10.71 -21.01 7.24
C ARG A 31 12.08 -21.15 6.58
N GLY A 32 13.13 -20.55 7.16
CA GLY A 32 14.49 -20.67 6.64
C GLY A 32 14.77 -19.82 5.40
N VAL A 33 13.89 -18.89 5.04
CA VAL A 33 14.11 -17.98 3.92
C VAL A 33 15.21 -16.98 4.26
N GLN A 34 16.15 -16.80 3.35
CA GLN A 34 17.32 -15.94 3.53
C GLN A 34 16.97 -14.46 3.37
N LYS A 35 17.43 -13.64 4.32
CA LYS A 35 17.27 -12.18 4.21
C LYS A 35 18.01 -11.64 2.99
N GLY A 36 17.51 -10.53 2.44
CA GLY A 36 18.09 -9.89 1.26
C GLY A 36 17.41 -10.37 -0.01
N LYS A 37 18.12 -11.16 -0.83
CA LYS A 37 17.68 -11.52 -2.19
C LYS A 37 16.36 -12.29 -2.21
N GLU A 38 16.21 -13.32 -1.36
CA GLU A 38 14.99 -14.12 -1.33
C GLU A 38 13.79 -13.31 -0.85
N TYR A 39 13.97 -12.46 0.17
CA TYR A 39 12.91 -11.56 0.63
C TYR A 39 12.46 -10.60 -0.48
N ALA A 40 13.40 -10.05 -1.24
CA ALA A 40 13.09 -9.18 -2.37
C ALA A 40 12.28 -9.94 -3.44
N ILE A 41 12.68 -11.17 -3.77
CA ILE A 41 11.95 -12.01 -4.73
C ILE A 41 10.54 -12.32 -4.22
N LEU A 42 10.37 -12.77 -2.98
CA LEU A 42 9.03 -13.07 -2.45
C LEU A 42 8.15 -11.83 -2.36
N THR A 43 8.72 -10.68 -1.98
CA THR A 43 8.00 -9.40 -1.99
C THR A 43 7.55 -9.03 -3.40
N ASP A 44 8.39 -9.25 -4.41
CA ASP A 44 8.03 -9.05 -5.82
C ASP A 44 6.94 -10.00 -6.29
N GLU A 45 6.94 -11.27 -5.84
CA GLU A 45 5.86 -12.21 -6.15
C GLU A 45 4.53 -11.79 -5.50
N ILE A 46 4.54 -11.34 -4.24
CA ILE A 46 3.35 -10.79 -3.58
C ILE A 46 2.84 -9.58 -4.36
N SER A 47 3.72 -8.59 -4.59
CA SER A 47 3.39 -7.36 -5.31
C SER A 47 2.78 -7.67 -6.67
N ARG A 48 3.42 -8.56 -7.44
CA ARG A 48 2.96 -8.92 -8.78
C ARG A 48 1.61 -9.63 -8.75
N ALA A 49 1.40 -10.52 -7.78
CA ALA A 49 0.16 -11.28 -7.70
C ALA A 49 -1.07 -10.41 -7.40
N TRP A 50 -0.93 -9.31 -6.65
CA TRP A 50 -2.07 -8.43 -6.37
C TRP A 50 -2.18 -7.24 -7.34
N SER A 51 -1.04 -6.63 -7.72
CA SER A 51 -1.00 -5.40 -8.52
C SER A 51 -0.71 -5.61 -10.00
N GLY A 52 -0.22 -6.80 -10.38
CA GLY A 52 0.33 -7.04 -11.72
C GLY A 52 1.78 -6.58 -11.89
N MET A 53 2.40 -5.93 -10.89
CA MET A 53 3.74 -5.33 -10.99
C MET A 53 4.69 -5.82 -9.89
N THR A 54 5.99 -5.93 -10.20
CA THR A 54 7.04 -6.02 -9.17
C THR A 54 7.15 -4.73 -8.38
N THR A 55 7.81 -4.78 -7.23
CA THR A 55 8.08 -3.57 -6.43
C THR A 55 8.85 -2.52 -7.22
N GLY A 56 9.81 -2.95 -8.06
CA GLY A 56 10.58 -2.06 -8.93
C GLY A 56 9.75 -1.45 -10.07
N GLN A 57 8.85 -2.22 -10.68
CA GLN A 57 7.91 -1.70 -11.69
C GLN A 57 6.95 -0.68 -11.06
N TYR A 58 6.43 -0.98 -9.87
CA TYR A 58 5.50 -0.12 -9.17
C TYR A 58 6.15 1.20 -8.73
N LYS A 59 7.40 1.15 -8.26
CA LYS A 59 8.18 2.37 -8.00
C LYS A 59 8.31 3.23 -9.25
N ARG A 60 8.59 2.65 -10.41
CA ARG A 60 8.68 3.39 -11.67
C ARG A 60 7.34 3.99 -12.09
N LEU A 61 6.24 3.27 -11.93
CA LEU A 61 4.89 3.79 -12.21
C LEU A 61 4.61 5.07 -11.40
N LYS A 62 5.05 5.11 -10.15
CA LYS A 62 4.88 6.27 -9.27
C LYS A 62 5.97 7.35 -9.39
N GLY A 63 6.88 7.22 -10.36
CA GLY A 63 7.99 8.16 -10.57
C GLY A 63 9.08 8.13 -9.49
N LEU A 64 9.18 7.04 -8.72
CA LEU A 64 10.08 6.94 -7.56
C LEU A 64 11.45 6.38 -7.96
N THR A 65 12.51 6.99 -7.42
CA THR A 65 13.89 6.53 -7.60
C THR A 65 14.46 5.98 -6.29
N LYS A 66 14.42 6.77 -5.23
CA LYS A 66 15.00 6.45 -3.91
C LYS A 66 13.94 6.36 -2.81
N GLU A 67 12.76 6.88 -3.09
CA GLU A 67 11.66 7.01 -2.17
C GLU A 67 11.09 5.64 -1.78
N ASN A 68 10.46 5.62 -0.61
CA ASN A 68 9.75 4.45 -0.12
C ASN A 68 8.42 4.31 -0.88
N LEU A 69 8.17 3.14 -1.45
CA LEU A 69 6.96 2.89 -2.23
C LEU A 69 5.69 3.04 -1.39
N ARG A 70 5.68 2.49 -0.16
CA ARG A 70 4.51 2.57 0.72
C ARG A 70 4.21 4.01 1.10
N ASP A 71 5.25 4.80 1.37
CA ASP A 71 5.11 6.23 1.70
C ASP A 71 4.44 7.05 0.59
N ASN A 72 4.40 6.51 -0.63
CA ASN A 72 3.84 7.13 -1.84
C ASN A 72 2.62 6.37 -2.40
N MET A 73 2.10 5.38 -1.67
CA MET A 73 0.85 4.70 -2.00
C MET A 73 -0.36 5.49 -1.48
N THR A 74 -1.46 5.41 -2.21
CA THR A 74 -2.79 5.74 -1.70
C THR A 74 -3.18 4.80 -0.55
N ASP A 75 -4.21 5.16 0.21
CA ASP A 75 -4.72 4.34 1.30
C ASP A 75 -5.16 2.95 0.83
N LEU A 76 -5.86 2.86 -0.31
CA LEU A 76 -6.30 1.57 -0.86
C LEU A 76 -5.12 0.71 -1.32
N GLU A 77 -4.12 1.30 -1.97
CA GLU A 77 -2.90 0.58 -2.36
C GLU A 77 -2.14 0.06 -1.13
N LEU A 78 -2.10 0.83 -0.05
CA LEU A 78 -1.48 0.43 1.21
C LEU A 78 -2.26 -0.70 1.90
N VAL A 79 -3.59 -0.58 1.98
CA VAL A 79 -4.49 -1.59 2.56
C VAL A 79 -4.40 -2.92 1.80
N LEU A 80 -4.39 -2.88 0.46
CA LEU A 80 -4.23 -4.08 -0.36
C LEU A 80 -2.84 -4.72 -0.19
N THR A 81 -1.80 -3.90 -0.06
CA THR A 81 -0.45 -4.39 0.27
C THR A 81 -0.47 -5.12 1.63
N MET A 82 -1.10 -4.54 2.64
CA MET A 82 -1.23 -5.14 3.97
C MET A 82 -2.03 -6.44 3.94
N LEU A 83 -3.14 -6.48 3.21
CA LEU A 83 -3.96 -7.68 3.01
C LEU A 83 -3.15 -8.79 2.34
N ALA A 84 -2.35 -8.47 1.33
CA ALA A 84 -1.50 -9.42 0.62
C ALA A 84 -0.44 -10.04 1.56
N GLU A 85 0.18 -9.22 2.40
CA GLU A 85 1.22 -9.63 3.36
C GLU A 85 0.66 -10.46 4.51
N ALA A 86 -0.45 -10.01 5.10
CA ALA A 86 -1.15 -10.76 6.14
C ALA A 86 -1.64 -12.12 5.61
N SER A 87 -2.25 -12.14 4.41
CA SER A 87 -2.71 -13.38 3.78
C SER A 87 -1.56 -14.34 3.49
N THR A 88 -0.42 -13.84 2.99
CA THR A 88 0.78 -14.65 2.78
C THR A 88 1.27 -15.27 4.08
N THR A 89 1.28 -14.48 5.15
CA THR A 89 1.72 -14.91 6.48
C THR A 89 0.84 -16.04 7.02
N ASP A 90 -0.49 -15.88 6.98
CA ASP A 90 -1.41 -16.88 7.51
C ASP A 90 -1.47 -18.16 6.66
N ILE A 91 -1.34 -18.02 5.34
CA ILE A 91 -1.17 -19.18 4.44
C ILE A 91 0.14 -19.90 4.77
N SER A 92 1.25 -19.19 5.00
CA SER A 92 2.54 -19.79 5.38
C SER A 92 2.46 -20.56 6.69
N LYS A 93 1.82 -20.00 7.72
CA LYS A 93 1.63 -20.67 9.02
C LYS A 93 0.87 -22.00 8.87
N THR A 94 -0.10 -22.04 7.97
CA THR A 94 -0.94 -23.22 7.70
C THR A 94 -0.22 -24.24 6.82
N ALA A 95 0.31 -23.81 5.68
CA ALA A 95 0.94 -24.67 4.69
C ALA A 95 2.33 -25.17 5.11
N LYS A 96 3.01 -24.42 5.99
CA LYS A 96 4.36 -24.71 6.51
C LYS A 96 5.35 -25.07 5.39
N PRO A 97 5.57 -24.17 4.40
CA PRO A 97 6.45 -24.43 3.27
C PRO A 97 7.88 -24.72 3.75
N GLN A 98 8.54 -25.71 3.15
CA GLN A 98 9.88 -26.18 3.52
C GLN A 98 10.95 -25.68 2.57
N THR A 99 10.58 -25.38 1.32
CA THR A 99 11.51 -24.93 0.28
C THR A 99 11.26 -23.48 -0.12
N PHE A 100 12.28 -22.84 -0.70
CA PHE A 100 12.13 -21.48 -1.24
C PHE A 100 11.04 -21.41 -2.33
N GLU A 101 10.96 -22.43 -3.20
CA GLU A 101 9.94 -22.48 -4.25
C GLU A 101 8.53 -22.64 -3.67
N GLU A 102 8.34 -23.44 -2.62
CA GLU A 102 7.05 -23.49 -1.90
C GLU A 102 6.69 -22.15 -1.27
N ASN A 103 7.65 -21.46 -0.65
CA ASN A 103 7.45 -20.10 -0.13
C ASN A 103 7.06 -19.12 -1.25
N LYS A 104 7.61 -19.29 -2.45
CA LYS A 104 7.25 -18.52 -3.65
C LYS A 104 5.79 -18.76 -4.05
N GLN A 105 5.32 -20.01 -4.00
CA GLN A 105 3.91 -20.33 -4.27
C GLN A 105 2.99 -19.76 -3.17
N VAL A 106 3.41 -19.79 -1.91
CA VAL A 106 2.68 -19.17 -0.79
C VAL A 106 2.57 -17.64 -0.98
N ALA A 107 3.66 -16.97 -1.37
CA ALA A 107 3.68 -15.55 -1.70
C ALA A 107 2.69 -15.19 -2.82
N LYS A 108 2.66 -15.97 -3.91
CA LYS A 108 1.68 -15.80 -5.00
C LYS A 108 0.24 -15.98 -4.52
N ARG A 109 -0.02 -17.00 -3.68
CA ARG A 109 -1.36 -17.26 -3.13
C ARG A 109 -1.84 -16.13 -2.23
N GLY A 110 -0.99 -15.62 -1.34
CA GLY A 110 -1.34 -14.49 -0.48
C GLY A 110 -1.55 -13.20 -1.26
N GLY A 111 -0.69 -12.89 -2.23
CA GLY A 111 -0.92 -11.78 -3.15
C GLY A 111 -2.20 -11.93 -3.98
N LYS A 112 -2.55 -13.14 -4.42
CA LYS A 112 -3.80 -13.40 -5.15
C LYS A 112 -5.06 -13.04 -4.34
N VAL A 113 -5.06 -13.23 -3.02
CA VAL A 113 -6.18 -12.82 -2.15
C VAL A 113 -6.43 -11.32 -2.27
N ALA A 114 -5.39 -10.50 -2.14
CA ALA A 114 -5.50 -9.06 -2.33
C ALA A 114 -5.82 -8.68 -3.78
N GLY A 115 -5.30 -9.44 -4.76
CA GLY A 115 -5.63 -9.23 -6.19
C GLY A 115 -7.12 -9.42 -6.48
N ILE A 116 -7.75 -10.43 -5.88
CA ILE A 116 -9.20 -10.65 -5.98
C ILE A 116 -9.95 -9.47 -5.34
N ALA A 117 -9.56 -9.05 -4.14
CA ALA A 117 -10.18 -7.90 -3.47
C ALA A 117 -10.07 -6.61 -4.31
N ARG A 118 -8.90 -6.36 -4.90
CA ARG A 118 -8.68 -5.25 -5.84
C ARG A 118 -9.64 -5.33 -7.02
N GLN A 119 -9.66 -6.45 -7.72
CA GLN A 119 -10.50 -6.64 -8.91
C GLN A 119 -11.99 -6.48 -8.61
N ALA A 120 -12.45 -7.01 -7.47
CA ALA A 120 -13.83 -6.84 -7.03
C ALA A 120 -14.15 -5.35 -6.78
N LEU A 121 -13.28 -4.63 -6.07
CA LEU A 121 -13.47 -3.20 -5.82
C LEU A 121 -13.48 -2.37 -7.11
N GLU A 122 -12.56 -2.66 -8.04
CA GLU A 122 -12.50 -1.98 -9.34
C GLU A 122 -13.76 -2.23 -10.18
N ALA A 123 -14.33 -3.44 -10.11
CA ALA A 123 -15.58 -3.79 -10.79
C ALA A 123 -16.79 -3.01 -10.23
N GLU A 124 -16.89 -2.88 -8.91
CA GLU A 124 -17.98 -2.15 -8.25
C GLU A 124 -17.88 -0.63 -8.45
N THR A 125 -16.66 -0.08 -8.48
CA THR A 125 -16.44 1.37 -8.53
C THR A 125 -16.22 1.91 -9.93
N GLY A 126 -15.87 1.05 -10.90
CA GLY A 126 -15.47 1.44 -12.25
C GLY A 126 -14.16 2.22 -12.32
N LYS A 127 -13.38 2.29 -11.22
CA LYS A 127 -12.14 3.07 -11.11
C LYS A 127 -10.96 2.18 -10.76
N PRO A 128 -9.77 2.39 -11.36
CA PRO A 128 -8.58 1.65 -10.98
C PRO A 128 -8.14 2.02 -9.56
N VAL A 129 -7.72 1.03 -8.78
CA VAL A 129 -7.15 1.27 -7.45
C VAL A 129 -5.70 1.75 -7.54
N ILE A 130 -4.96 1.22 -8.51
CA ILE A 130 -3.55 1.56 -8.73
C ILE A 130 -3.48 2.85 -9.55
N THR A 131 -2.67 3.80 -9.08
CA THR A 131 -2.49 5.09 -9.74
C THR A 131 -1.02 5.48 -9.82
N GLU A 132 -0.69 6.36 -10.76
CA GLU A 132 0.64 6.98 -10.89
C GLU A 132 0.91 8.04 -9.81
N LYS A 133 -0.15 8.50 -9.12
CA LYS A 133 -0.06 9.52 -8.06
C LYS A 133 0.84 9.05 -6.92
N ASN A 134 1.65 9.97 -6.41
CA ASN A 134 2.56 9.78 -5.29
C ASN A 134 2.32 10.84 -4.20
N ALA A 135 3.16 10.84 -3.15
CA ALA A 135 3.00 11.74 -2.01
C ALA A 135 2.97 13.23 -2.39
N PHE A 136 3.73 13.62 -3.41
CA PHE A 136 3.77 15.01 -3.89
C PHE A 136 2.43 15.41 -4.51
N ASP A 137 1.82 14.55 -5.34
CA ASP A 137 0.53 14.84 -5.98
C ASP A 137 -0.58 15.03 -4.95
N PHE A 138 -0.56 14.24 -3.86
CA PHE A 138 -1.54 14.39 -2.77
C PHE A 138 -1.33 15.68 -1.98
N GLN A 139 -0.07 16.11 -1.80
CA GLN A 139 0.22 17.38 -1.15
C GLN A 139 -0.26 18.56 -2.00
N GLN A 140 0.01 18.53 -3.31
CA GLN A 140 -0.43 19.57 -4.24
C GLN A 140 -1.96 19.70 -4.26
N LEU A 141 -2.68 18.58 -4.34
CA LEU A 141 -4.15 18.57 -4.27
C LEU A 141 -4.71 19.24 -3.00
N VAL A 142 -4.06 19.07 -1.85
CA VAL A 142 -4.50 19.73 -0.61
C VAL A 142 -4.21 21.23 -0.67
N THR A 143 -3.04 21.63 -1.18
CA THR A 143 -2.69 23.04 -1.38
C THR A 143 -3.69 23.72 -2.30
N ASP A 144 -3.98 23.13 -3.46
CA ASP A 144 -4.89 23.68 -4.47
C ASP A 144 -6.31 23.84 -3.89
N ILE A 145 -6.83 22.86 -3.12
CA ILE A 145 -8.14 22.97 -2.45
C ILE A 145 -8.16 24.11 -1.43
N VAL A 146 -7.07 24.32 -0.68
CA VAL A 146 -6.98 25.39 0.32
C VAL A 146 -6.89 26.76 -0.35
N GLU A 147 -6.13 26.87 -1.45
CA GLU A 147 -6.05 28.09 -2.26
C GLU A 147 -7.41 28.41 -2.89
N ASP A 148 -8.07 27.45 -3.55
CA ASP A 148 -9.41 27.61 -4.11
C ASP A 148 -10.42 28.03 -3.03
N ALA A 149 -10.38 27.41 -1.84
CA ALA A 149 -11.28 27.76 -0.74
C ALA A 149 -11.02 29.16 -0.17
N ALA A 150 -9.78 29.65 -0.24
CA ALA A 150 -9.40 31.00 0.16
C ALA A 150 -9.76 32.06 -0.89
N GLU A 151 -9.87 31.68 -2.17
CA GLU A 151 -10.29 32.55 -3.28
C GLU A 151 -11.82 32.60 -3.49
N LEU A 152 -12.58 31.72 -2.85
CA LEU A 152 -14.04 31.79 -2.86
C LEU A 152 -14.51 33.08 -2.16
N PRO A 153 -15.24 33.98 -2.85
CA PRO A 153 -15.82 35.14 -2.20
C PRO A 153 -16.83 34.68 -1.14
N GLU A 154 -16.81 35.29 0.05
CA GLU A 154 -17.83 35.10 1.08
C GLU A 154 -19.20 35.50 0.52
N GLN A 155 -19.91 34.57 -0.13
CA GLN A 155 -21.29 34.81 -0.52
C GLN A 155 -22.25 34.20 0.50
N SER A 156 -22.91 35.13 1.18
CA SER A 156 -24.23 35.05 1.81
C SER A 156 -24.33 34.47 3.23
N ALA A 157 -23.83 35.23 4.20
CA ALA A 157 -24.63 35.52 5.39
C ALA A 157 -25.80 36.46 5.00
N GLU A 158 -26.73 36.01 4.15
CA GLU A 158 -27.96 36.75 3.90
C GLU A 158 -29.03 36.38 4.95
N LYS A 159 -29.57 37.44 5.57
CA LYS A 159 -30.98 37.60 5.93
C LYS A 159 -31.54 36.67 7.00
N LYS A 160 -31.45 37.15 8.24
CA LYS A 160 -32.52 37.24 9.27
C LYS A 160 -31.90 38.10 10.37
N GLU A 161 -32.32 39.32 10.59
CA GLU A 161 -33.56 39.63 11.28
C GLU A 161 -34.20 40.92 10.75
N LYS A 162 -35.53 40.89 10.71
CA LYS A 162 -36.42 42.03 10.59
C LYS A 162 -36.50 42.77 11.92
#